data_AF-A0AAV1ZAG7-F1
#
_entry.id   AF-A0AAV1ZAG7-F1
#
_cell.length_a   1.000
_cell.length_b   1.000
_cell.length_c   1.000
_cell.angle_alpha   90.00
_cell.angle_beta   90.00
_cell.angle_gamma   90.00
#
_symmetry.space_group_name_H-M   'P 1'
#
loop_
_entity.id
_entity.type
_entity.pdbx_description
1 polymer ?
#
loop_
_entity_poly.entity_id
_entity_poly.type
_entity_poly.pdbx_seq_one_letter_code
_entity_poly.pdbx_strand_id
1 'polypeptide(L)'
;MEAILKLQKFNPEKFVELCRMHLTFTLDLHDDEFSALIEKCDEKKKPRGYFSRFMKEKSITEVMPLNQETISHIYQIIEYLGREINICREGLFRKTGSLARQNELKTLLRIGENIDFNSGLYTVHDCASVLKSFLSELQEPLLSEAHYSAHCQIADMMKDDVLPSQKQSIFERQLKATKLLLLLLPVDNYCLLKYLLLLLNQIQNCQEQNKMTSENLATLFAPHIICPRKMTPEDLKQSFPRMAKCITLLINNATSLFEPPKELVQDVLIYLKEMKYEGILQSSDKELQEENNEVRTEKVKKHVRSRSVGNAIKRHLLKNSHKKKDELDYRHSAYDMALSVSKSIETTSFKSKSYDALDLEVKEPSKFAEIKKSFLRSSRKKVPKLGKPDG
;
A
#
# COMPACT_ATOMS: atom_id res chain seq x y z
N MET A 1 -2.02 -6.47 11.20
CA MET A 1 -2.11 -5.10 10.63
C MET A 1 -1.91 -4.00 11.67
N GLU A 2 -2.55 -4.05 12.82
CA GLU A 2 -2.43 -3.01 13.86
C GLU A 2 -0.98 -2.65 14.25
N ALA A 3 -0.12 -3.65 14.48
CA ALA A 3 1.29 -3.42 14.80
C ALA A 3 2.07 -2.69 13.70
N ILE A 4 1.77 -3.00 12.43
CA ILE A 4 2.37 -2.36 11.25
C ILE A 4 1.99 -0.89 11.22
N LEU A 5 0.69 -0.58 11.34
CA LEU A 5 0.18 0.78 11.35
C LEU A 5 0.75 1.60 12.53
N LYS A 6 0.89 0.96 13.70
CA LYS A 6 1.49 1.57 14.88
C LYS A 6 2.94 1.97 14.63
N LEU A 7 3.74 1.10 14.01
CA LEU A 7 5.13 1.42 13.69
C LEU A 7 5.24 2.48 12.60
N GLN A 8 4.44 2.39 11.53
CA GLN A 8 4.39 3.40 10.48
C GLN A 8 4.10 4.81 11.03
N LYS A 9 3.21 4.91 12.04
CA LYS A 9 2.88 6.18 12.70
C LYS A 9 3.96 6.66 13.67
N PHE A 10 4.57 5.74 14.43
CA PHE A 10 5.52 6.08 15.50
C PHE A 10 6.94 6.33 14.97
N ASN A 11 7.42 5.47 14.07
CA ASN A 11 8.75 5.54 13.48
C ASN A 11 8.72 5.03 12.02
N PRO A 12 8.36 5.89 11.05
CA PRO A 12 8.24 5.50 9.65
C PRO A 12 9.59 5.09 9.04
N GLU A 13 10.70 5.71 9.45
CA GLU A 13 12.04 5.36 8.97
C GLU A 13 12.40 3.92 9.35
N LYS A 14 12.14 3.53 10.61
CA LYS A 14 12.39 2.16 11.05
C LYS A 14 11.50 1.14 10.36
N PHE A 15 10.25 1.51 10.09
CA PHE A 15 9.35 0.66 9.31
C PHE A 15 9.90 0.40 7.90
N VAL A 16 10.34 1.46 7.22
CA VAL A 16 10.96 1.35 5.89
C VAL A 16 12.22 0.49 5.96
N GLU A 17 13.08 0.68 6.96
CA GLU A 17 14.29 -0.13 7.15
C GLU A 17 13.97 -1.63 7.29
N LEU A 18 12.96 -1.99 8.10
CA LEU A 18 12.54 -3.38 8.25
C LEU A 18 11.99 -3.95 6.94
N CYS A 19 11.15 -3.20 6.22
CA CYS A 19 10.65 -3.62 4.91
C CYS A 19 11.78 -3.82 3.90
N ARG A 20 12.76 -2.90 3.86
CA ARG A 20 13.95 -3.00 3.00
C ARG A 20 14.77 -4.23 3.34
N MET A 21 15.04 -4.45 4.62
CA MET A 21 15.77 -5.64 5.10
C MET A 21 15.09 -6.93 4.62
N HIS A 22 13.77 -7.08 4.84
CA HIS A 22 13.04 -8.24 4.33
C HIS A 22 13.05 -8.33 2.80
N LEU A 23 13.00 -7.22 2.08
CA LEU A 23 13.06 -7.19 0.62
C LEU A 23 14.43 -7.64 0.10
N THR A 24 15.54 -7.14 0.67
CA THR A 24 16.91 -7.56 0.34
C THR A 24 17.05 -9.08 0.41
N PHE A 25 16.58 -9.69 1.51
CA PHE A 25 16.57 -11.15 1.66
C PHE A 25 15.62 -11.85 0.69
N THR A 26 14.44 -11.28 0.44
CA THR A 26 13.44 -11.88 -0.45
C THR A 26 13.82 -11.71 -1.92
N LEU A 27 14.71 -10.81 -2.28
CA LEU A 27 15.16 -10.59 -3.66
C LEU A 27 16.59 -11.13 -3.91
N ASP A 28 17.25 -11.72 -2.90
CA ASP A 28 18.66 -12.14 -2.90
C ASP A 28 19.60 -11.03 -3.42
N LEU A 29 19.36 -9.80 -2.96
CA LEU A 29 20.16 -8.64 -3.34
C LEU A 29 21.17 -8.30 -2.24
N HIS A 30 22.27 -7.64 -2.60
CA HIS A 30 23.07 -6.91 -1.62
C HIS A 30 22.44 -5.52 -1.35
N ASP A 31 22.65 -4.94 -0.15
CA ASP A 31 22.02 -3.66 0.24
C ASP A 31 22.31 -2.51 -0.75
N ASP A 32 23.50 -2.51 -1.35
CA ASP A 32 23.90 -1.54 -2.39
C ASP A 32 23.12 -1.73 -3.70
N GLU A 33 22.84 -2.98 -4.08
CA GLU A 33 22.05 -3.30 -5.27
C GLU A 33 20.58 -2.96 -5.08
N PHE A 34 20.03 -3.24 -3.90
CA PHE A 34 18.65 -2.88 -3.57
C PHE A 34 18.46 -1.36 -3.55
N SER A 35 19.40 -0.63 -2.95
CA SER A 35 19.37 0.84 -2.95
C SER A 35 19.41 1.39 -4.38
N ALA A 36 20.27 0.83 -5.25
CA ALA A 36 20.31 1.18 -6.67
C ALA A 36 19.01 0.83 -7.44
N LEU A 37 18.27 -0.22 -7.04
CA LEU A 37 16.98 -0.56 -7.66
C LEU A 37 15.89 0.46 -7.32
N ILE A 38 15.97 1.10 -6.15
CA ILE A 38 14.98 2.07 -5.68
C ILE A 38 15.38 3.51 -6.06
N GLU A 39 16.68 3.83 -6.11
CA GLU A 39 17.20 5.19 -6.37
C GLU A 39 17.33 5.54 -7.86
N LYS A 40 17.33 4.57 -8.78
CA LYS A 40 17.57 4.81 -10.23
C LYS A 40 16.60 5.79 -10.91
N CYS A 41 15.50 6.21 -10.26
CA CYS A 41 14.56 7.18 -10.82
C CYS A 41 14.85 8.66 -10.45
N ASP A 42 15.80 8.95 -9.55
CA ASP A 42 16.09 10.33 -9.08
C ASP A 42 17.09 11.13 -9.93
N GLU A 43 17.48 10.64 -11.12
CA GLU A 43 18.23 11.48 -12.05
C GLU A 43 17.35 12.64 -12.56
N LYS A 44 17.56 13.82 -11.96
CA LYS A 44 17.05 15.14 -12.38
C LYS A 44 17.42 15.47 -13.83
N LYS A 45 16.75 14.85 -14.79
CA LYS A 45 16.75 15.27 -16.20
C LYS A 45 15.46 16.02 -16.48
N LYS A 46 15.64 17.26 -16.97
CA LYS A 46 14.63 18.29 -17.25
C LYS A 46 13.41 17.71 -18.01
N PRO A 47 12.20 18.25 -17.80
CA PRO A 47 11.00 17.74 -18.45
C PRO A 47 11.06 18.05 -19.95
N ARG A 48 11.20 17.01 -20.77
CA ARG A 48 10.80 17.06 -22.19
C ARG A 48 9.79 15.95 -22.40
N GLY A 49 8.51 16.31 -22.27
CA GLY A 49 7.39 15.42 -22.49
C GLY A 49 7.32 14.99 -23.97
N TYR A 50 7.35 13.68 -24.21
CA TYR A 50 7.18 13.11 -25.55
C TYR A 50 6.19 11.94 -25.61
N PHE A 51 5.32 11.77 -24.60
CA PHE A 51 4.20 10.82 -24.65
C PHE A 51 2.84 11.43 -25.06
N SER A 52 2.85 12.62 -25.68
CA SER A 52 1.63 13.30 -26.16
C SER A 52 1.35 13.08 -27.66
N ARG A 53 1.71 11.92 -28.24
CA ARG A 53 1.55 11.70 -29.69
C ARG A 53 0.74 10.49 -30.17
N PHE A 54 0.03 9.79 -29.28
CA PHE A 54 -0.97 8.79 -29.71
C PHE A 54 -2.42 9.07 -29.30
N MET A 55 -2.71 10.25 -28.73
CA MET A 55 -4.07 10.73 -28.53
C MET A 55 -4.07 12.23 -28.81
N LYS A 56 -4.37 12.61 -30.05
CA LYS A 56 -4.34 14.01 -30.49
C LYS A 56 -5.77 14.46 -30.79
N GLU A 57 -6.47 14.88 -29.75
CA GLU A 57 -7.39 16.00 -29.84
C GLU A 57 -7.29 16.82 -28.55
N LYS A 58 -7.07 18.13 -28.74
CA LYS A 58 -6.65 19.08 -27.72
C LYS A 58 -7.74 19.29 -26.67
N SER A 59 -7.40 19.11 -25.41
CA SER A 59 -7.82 20.02 -24.33
C SER A 59 -6.81 19.96 -23.19
N ILE A 60 -6.46 21.15 -22.74
CA ILE A 60 -5.61 21.55 -21.61
C ILE A 60 -5.32 20.41 -20.62
N THR A 61 -4.05 20.00 -20.55
CA THR A 61 -3.54 19.01 -19.58
C THR A 61 -3.40 19.68 -18.21
N GLU A 62 -4.53 20.04 -17.61
CA GLU A 62 -4.61 20.23 -16.17
C GLU A 62 -4.56 18.84 -15.54
N VAL A 63 -3.41 18.54 -14.91
CA VAL A 63 -3.25 17.37 -14.04
C VAL A 63 -4.43 17.36 -13.08
N MET A 64 -5.21 16.28 -13.01
CA MET A 64 -6.28 16.19 -12.03
C MET A 64 -5.66 16.31 -10.63
N PRO A 65 -6.00 17.34 -9.85
CA PRO A 65 -5.50 17.44 -8.50
C PRO A 65 -6.09 16.26 -7.70
N LEU A 66 -5.24 15.57 -6.94
CA LEU A 66 -5.64 14.58 -5.93
C LEU A 66 -6.31 15.33 -4.76
N ASN A 67 -7.44 15.97 -5.03
CA ASN A 67 -8.30 16.54 -4.01
C ASN A 67 -9.12 15.40 -3.38
N GLN A 68 -9.41 15.54 -2.09
CA GLN A 68 -10.14 14.55 -1.29
C GLN A 68 -11.50 14.18 -1.89
N GLU A 69 -12.16 15.16 -2.52
CA GLU A 69 -13.42 14.97 -3.24
C GLU A 69 -13.24 14.10 -4.49
N THR A 70 -12.19 14.34 -5.29
CA THR A 70 -11.87 13.52 -6.47
C THR A 70 -11.67 12.07 -6.07
N ILE A 71 -10.92 11.80 -5.00
CA ILE A 71 -10.67 10.44 -4.51
C ILE A 71 -11.98 9.77 -4.07
N SER A 72 -12.86 10.50 -3.37
CA SER A 72 -14.17 10.01 -2.96
C SER A 72 -15.01 9.56 -4.17
N HIS A 73 -15.09 10.40 -5.20
CA HIS A 73 -15.84 10.05 -6.41
C HIS A 73 -15.22 8.89 -7.18
N ILE A 74 -13.90 8.74 -7.18
CA ILE A 74 -13.23 7.58 -7.76
C ILE A 74 -13.62 6.29 -7.01
N TYR A 75 -13.75 6.33 -5.68
CA TYR A 75 -14.29 5.19 -4.93
C TYR A 75 -15.74 4.89 -5.28
N GLN A 76 -16.59 5.90 -5.48
CA GLN A 76 -17.96 5.69 -5.95
C GLN A 76 -18.01 5.03 -7.33
N ILE A 77 -17.11 5.42 -8.26
CA ILE A 77 -16.98 4.76 -9.56
C ILE A 77 -16.56 3.30 -9.39
N ILE A 78 -15.59 3.01 -8.53
CA ILE A 78 -15.14 1.64 -8.26
C ILE A 78 -16.30 0.81 -7.68
N GLU A 79 -17.07 1.36 -6.73
CA GLU A 79 -18.22 0.69 -6.13
C GLU A 79 -19.32 0.44 -7.16
N TYR A 80 -19.66 1.43 -7.98
CA TYR A 80 -20.63 1.27 -9.07
C TYR A 80 -20.21 0.17 -10.04
N LEU A 81 -18.94 0.15 -10.46
CA LEU A 81 -18.41 -0.90 -11.32
C LEU A 81 -18.40 -2.27 -10.66
N GLY A 82 -18.21 -2.33 -9.33
CA GLY A 82 -18.14 -3.55 -8.53
C GLY A 82 -19.49 -4.24 -8.26
N ARG A 83 -20.61 -3.64 -8.67
CA ARG A 83 -21.93 -4.27 -8.57
C ARG A 83 -22.01 -5.52 -9.45
N GLU A 84 -22.68 -6.57 -8.97
CA GLU A 84 -22.75 -7.88 -9.67
C GLU A 84 -23.23 -7.77 -11.12
N ILE A 85 -24.24 -6.92 -11.38
CA ILE A 85 -24.77 -6.69 -12.73
C ILE A 85 -23.79 -5.98 -13.67
N ASN A 86 -22.82 -5.25 -13.11
CA ASN A 86 -21.88 -4.42 -13.84
C ASN A 86 -20.58 -5.17 -14.13
N ILE A 87 -20.05 -5.94 -13.16
CA ILE A 87 -18.84 -6.76 -13.35
C ILE A 87 -19.02 -7.83 -14.44
N CYS A 88 -20.25 -8.31 -14.66
CA CYS A 88 -20.57 -9.29 -15.71
C CYS A 88 -20.72 -8.68 -17.11
N ARG A 89 -20.63 -7.35 -17.28
CA ARG A 89 -20.85 -6.69 -18.57
C ARG A 89 -19.71 -6.97 -19.55
N GLU A 90 -20.07 -7.40 -20.75
CA GLU A 90 -19.13 -7.83 -21.78
C GLU A 90 -18.12 -6.76 -22.18
N GLY A 91 -16.83 -7.10 -22.09
CA GLY A 91 -15.73 -6.24 -22.48
C GLY A 91 -15.54 -5.04 -21.56
N LEU A 92 -15.87 -5.15 -20.27
CA LEU A 92 -15.58 -4.12 -19.28
C LEU A 92 -14.07 -3.75 -19.31
N PHE A 93 -13.75 -2.46 -19.25
CA PHE A 93 -12.42 -1.87 -19.51
C PHE A 93 -11.81 -2.03 -20.92
N ARG A 94 -12.29 -2.97 -21.74
CA ARG A 94 -11.88 -3.13 -23.15
C ARG A 94 -12.69 -2.23 -24.07
N LYS A 95 -14.03 -2.29 -23.98
CA LYS A 95 -14.96 -1.43 -24.73
C LYS A 95 -14.98 -0.04 -24.11
N THR A 96 -15.03 0.99 -24.96
CA THR A 96 -15.12 2.40 -24.56
C THR A 96 -16.54 2.90 -24.75
N GLY A 97 -17.02 3.70 -23.80
CA GLY A 97 -18.31 4.38 -23.92
C GLY A 97 -18.27 5.63 -24.82
N SER A 98 -19.24 6.51 -24.64
CA SER A 98 -19.32 7.80 -25.36
C SER A 98 -18.28 8.77 -24.84
N LEU A 99 -17.46 9.33 -25.73
CA LEU A 99 -16.45 10.32 -25.34
C LEU A 99 -17.09 11.59 -24.75
N ALA A 100 -18.25 12.01 -25.25
CA ALA A 100 -18.98 13.16 -24.73
C ALA A 100 -19.38 12.95 -23.25
N ARG A 101 -19.99 11.80 -22.93
CA ARG A 101 -20.37 11.46 -21.55
C ARG A 101 -19.16 11.25 -20.64
N GLN A 102 -18.06 10.72 -21.16
CA GLN A 102 -16.81 10.61 -20.40
C GLN A 102 -16.24 11.97 -20.03
N ASN A 103 -16.25 12.93 -20.96
CA ASN A 103 -15.75 14.28 -20.70
C ASN A 103 -16.65 15.05 -19.73
N GLU A 104 -17.96 14.89 -19.87
CA GLU A 104 -18.95 15.40 -18.92
C GLU A 104 -18.71 14.83 -17.51
N LEU A 105 -18.63 13.49 -17.39
CA LEU A 105 -18.35 12.82 -16.12
C LEU A 105 -17.02 13.28 -15.52
N LYS A 106 -15.95 13.40 -16.31
CA LYS A 106 -14.67 13.96 -15.84
C LYS A 106 -14.83 15.39 -15.31
N THR A 107 -15.67 16.20 -15.95
CA THR A 107 -15.90 17.59 -15.53
C THR A 107 -16.63 17.61 -14.19
N LEU A 108 -17.68 16.81 -14.03
CA LEU A 108 -18.41 16.65 -12.76
C LEU A 108 -17.48 16.20 -11.62
N LEU A 109 -16.57 15.25 -11.90
CA LEU A 109 -15.57 14.80 -10.93
C LEU A 109 -14.59 15.91 -10.51
N ARG A 110 -14.26 16.84 -11.42
CA ARG A 110 -13.33 17.95 -11.14
C ARG A 110 -13.97 19.05 -10.31
N ILE A 111 -15.24 19.34 -10.56
CA ILE A 111 -15.99 20.36 -9.81
C ILE A 111 -16.52 19.84 -8.47
N GLY A 112 -16.43 18.53 -8.23
CA GLY A 112 -16.87 17.92 -6.98
C GLY A 112 -18.39 17.75 -6.88
N GLU A 113 -19.11 17.74 -8.01
CA GLU A 113 -20.56 17.55 -8.01
C GLU A 113 -20.95 16.10 -7.72
N ASN A 114 -22.04 15.92 -6.98
CA ASN A 114 -22.60 14.60 -6.68
C ASN A 114 -23.14 13.95 -7.96
N ILE A 115 -22.58 12.79 -8.31
CA ILE A 115 -22.97 12.03 -9.50
C ILE A 115 -23.92 10.89 -9.08
N ASP A 116 -25.13 10.87 -9.63
CA ASP A 116 -26.04 9.73 -9.47
C ASP A 116 -25.77 8.66 -10.53
N PHE A 117 -25.02 7.63 -10.14
CA PHE A 117 -24.75 6.47 -10.98
C PHE A 117 -25.97 5.54 -11.19
N ASN A 118 -27.08 5.74 -10.47
CA ASN A 118 -28.31 4.95 -10.63
C ASN A 118 -29.27 5.52 -11.67
N SER A 119 -29.09 6.79 -12.05
CA SER A 119 -29.92 7.51 -13.03
C SER A 119 -29.93 6.89 -14.44
N GLY A 120 -28.97 6.01 -14.75
CA GLY A 120 -28.80 5.44 -16.08
C GLY A 120 -28.14 6.38 -17.10
N LEU A 121 -27.77 7.61 -16.69
CA LEU A 121 -27.10 8.59 -17.55
C LEU A 121 -25.73 8.11 -18.02
N TYR A 122 -24.96 7.44 -17.13
CA TYR A 122 -23.61 6.94 -17.43
C TYR A 122 -23.58 5.42 -17.51
N THR A 123 -23.03 4.90 -18.61
CA THR A 123 -22.85 3.45 -18.78
C THR A 123 -21.63 2.95 -18.01
N VAL A 124 -21.57 1.63 -17.77
CA VAL A 124 -20.37 0.99 -17.19
C VAL A 124 -19.11 1.24 -18.00
N HIS A 125 -19.21 1.37 -19.33
CA HIS A 125 -18.07 1.63 -20.21
C HIS A 125 -17.60 3.08 -20.12
N ASP A 126 -18.52 4.03 -19.86
CA ASP A 126 -18.14 5.42 -19.59
C ASP A 126 -17.34 5.50 -18.29
N CYS A 127 -17.87 4.92 -17.21
CA CYS A 127 -17.23 4.90 -15.89
C CYS A 127 -15.87 4.20 -15.92
N ALA A 128 -15.77 3.05 -16.60
CA ALA A 128 -14.53 2.30 -16.77
C ALA A 128 -13.44 3.10 -17.52
N SER A 129 -13.82 3.83 -18.57
CA SER A 129 -12.89 4.70 -19.31
C SER A 129 -12.43 5.89 -18.47
N VAL A 130 -13.32 6.49 -17.68
CA VAL A 130 -12.98 7.59 -16.77
C VAL A 130 -12.02 7.12 -15.68
N LEU A 131 -12.25 5.94 -15.08
CA LEU A 131 -11.33 5.35 -14.10
C LEU A 131 -9.92 5.11 -14.69
N LYS A 132 -9.83 4.53 -15.89
CA LYS A 132 -8.54 4.36 -16.58
C LYS A 132 -7.85 5.70 -16.86
N SER A 133 -8.64 6.68 -17.31
CA SER A 133 -8.11 8.02 -17.58
C SER A 133 -7.55 8.67 -16.32
N PHE A 134 -8.27 8.59 -15.20
CA PHE A 134 -7.82 9.11 -13.92
C PHE A 134 -6.46 8.52 -13.51
N LEU A 135 -6.30 7.19 -13.60
CA LEU A 135 -5.03 6.50 -13.30
C LEU A 135 -3.89 6.94 -14.23
N SER A 136 -4.20 7.21 -15.51
CA SER A 136 -3.23 7.68 -16.50
C SER A 136 -2.81 9.14 -16.30
N GLU A 137 -3.70 9.96 -15.74
CA GLU A 137 -3.50 11.39 -15.50
C GLU A 137 -2.74 11.65 -14.18
N LEU A 138 -2.51 10.63 -13.35
CA LEU A 138 -1.69 10.73 -12.13
C LEU A 138 -0.24 11.12 -12.48
N GLN A 139 0.31 12.04 -11.67
CA GLN A 139 1.70 12.53 -11.81
C GLN A 139 2.71 11.39 -11.74
N GLU A 140 2.46 10.41 -10.88
CA GLU A 140 3.26 9.20 -10.72
C GLU A 140 2.35 7.96 -10.92
N PRO A 141 2.84 6.86 -11.54
CA PRO A 141 2.15 5.57 -11.52
C PRO A 141 1.78 5.14 -10.09
N LEU A 142 0.66 4.42 -10.00
CA LEU A 142 0.08 4.03 -8.71
C LEU A 142 1.02 3.13 -7.87
N LEU A 143 1.85 2.31 -8.53
CA LEU A 143 2.88 1.47 -7.89
C LEU A 143 4.20 2.19 -7.58
N SER A 144 4.27 3.50 -7.78
CA SER A 144 5.48 4.33 -7.67
C SER A 144 6.58 3.99 -8.69
N GLU A 145 7.19 5.03 -9.26
CA GLU A 145 8.33 4.88 -10.18
C GLU A 145 9.56 4.36 -9.45
N ALA A 146 9.72 4.67 -8.16
CA ALA A 146 10.85 4.22 -7.36
C ALA A 146 10.87 2.70 -7.19
N HIS A 147 9.70 2.05 -7.17
CA HIS A 147 9.60 0.59 -6.99
C HIS A 147 9.58 -0.19 -8.30
N TYR A 148 9.58 0.50 -9.45
CA TYR A 148 9.44 -0.11 -10.78
C TYR A 148 10.45 -1.24 -11.02
N SER A 149 11.75 -0.98 -10.76
CA SER A 149 12.80 -1.97 -11.02
C SER A 149 12.64 -3.23 -10.15
N ALA A 150 12.20 -3.07 -8.90
CA ALA A 150 11.93 -4.19 -8.00
C ALA A 150 10.72 -5.01 -8.48
N HIS A 151 9.67 -4.36 -8.98
CA HIS A 151 8.54 -5.06 -9.60
C HIS A 151 8.97 -5.88 -10.82
N CYS A 152 9.78 -5.31 -11.72
CA CYS A 152 10.30 -6.07 -12.88
C CYS A 152 11.11 -7.29 -12.44
N GLN A 153 11.97 -7.15 -11.42
CA GLN A 153 12.75 -8.27 -10.91
C GLN A 153 11.86 -9.38 -10.34
N ILE A 154 10.80 -9.03 -9.61
CA ILE A 154 9.82 -10.00 -9.12
C ILE A 154 9.18 -10.77 -10.29
N ALA A 155 8.78 -10.09 -11.37
CA ALA A 155 8.22 -10.77 -12.55
C ALA A 155 9.23 -11.73 -13.21
N ASP A 156 10.52 -11.40 -13.19
CA ASP A 156 11.59 -12.20 -13.80
C ASP A 156 12.00 -13.43 -12.96
N MET A 157 11.50 -13.56 -11.72
CA MET A 157 11.77 -14.74 -10.87
C MET A 157 11.16 -16.03 -11.40
N MET A 158 9.96 -15.95 -11.98
CA MET A 158 9.28 -17.10 -12.58
C MET A 158 9.63 -17.19 -14.06
N LYS A 159 10.76 -17.88 -14.33
CA LYS A 159 11.23 -18.25 -15.67
C LYS A 159 10.60 -19.57 -16.12
N ASP A 160 10.55 -19.77 -17.43
CA ASP A 160 9.92 -20.96 -18.03
C ASP A 160 10.71 -22.24 -17.72
N ASP A 161 12.02 -22.14 -17.51
CA ASP A 161 12.93 -23.26 -17.21
C ASP A 161 12.94 -23.71 -15.73
N VAL A 162 12.10 -23.10 -14.89
CA VAL A 162 12.03 -23.43 -13.45
C VAL A 162 11.40 -24.82 -13.26
N LEU A 163 12.10 -25.68 -12.51
CA LEU A 163 11.62 -27.00 -12.13
C LEU A 163 10.26 -26.91 -11.39
N PRO A 164 9.29 -27.80 -11.67
CA PRO A 164 7.98 -27.78 -11.01
C PRO A 164 8.05 -27.76 -9.48
N SER A 165 9.05 -28.45 -8.90
CA SER A 165 9.30 -28.49 -7.45
C SER A 165 9.69 -27.14 -6.84
N GLN A 166 10.25 -26.21 -7.63
CA GLN A 166 10.69 -24.90 -7.18
C GLN A 166 9.65 -23.81 -7.43
N LYS A 167 8.68 -24.04 -8.35
CA LYS A 167 7.67 -23.04 -8.74
C LYS A 167 6.88 -22.50 -7.54
N GLN A 168 6.49 -23.37 -6.62
CA GLN A 168 5.74 -22.98 -5.43
C GLN A 168 6.56 -22.05 -4.52
N SER A 169 7.81 -22.43 -4.22
CA SER A 169 8.71 -21.63 -3.38
C SER A 169 9.01 -20.26 -3.99
N ILE A 170 9.24 -20.21 -5.32
CA ILE A 170 9.46 -18.95 -6.03
C ILE A 170 8.20 -18.10 -6.01
N PHE A 171 7.02 -18.69 -6.22
CA PHE A 171 5.76 -17.97 -6.18
C PHE A 171 5.48 -17.36 -4.80
N GLU A 172 5.70 -18.11 -3.72
CA GLU A 172 5.58 -17.59 -2.35
C GLU A 172 6.54 -16.42 -2.09
N ARG A 173 7.76 -16.52 -2.61
CA ARG A 173 8.77 -15.47 -2.56
C ARG A 173 8.35 -14.22 -3.36
N GLN A 174 7.79 -14.40 -4.56
CA GLN A 174 7.22 -13.29 -5.35
C GLN A 174 6.09 -12.60 -4.60
N LEU A 175 5.16 -13.36 -4.00
CA LEU A 175 4.07 -12.81 -3.20
C LEU A 175 4.60 -12.03 -2.00
N LYS A 176 5.58 -12.60 -1.28
CA LYS A 176 6.21 -11.92 -0.13
C LYS A 176 6.87 -10.61 -0.53
N ALA A 177 7.67 -10.60 -1.60
CA ALA A 177 8.31 -9.39 -2.10
C ALA A 177 7.27 -8.34 -2.55
N THR A 178 6.23 -8.78 -3.25
CA THR A 178 5.14 -7.91 -3.69
C THR A 178 4.44 -7.26 -2.49
N LYS A 179 4.07 -8.03 -1.47
CA LYS A 179 3.46 -7.52 -0.23
C LYS A 179 4.32 -6.45 0.44
N LEU A 180 5.64 -6.66 0.51
CA LEU A 180 6.57 -5.71 1.09
C LEU A 180 6.65 -4.40 0.28
N LEU A 181 6.68 -4.47 -1.06
CA LEU A 181 6.65 -3.28 -1.92
C LEU A 181 5.34 -2.50 -1.76
N LEU A 182 4.20 -3.19 -1.69
CA LEU A 182 2.91 -2.55 -1.46
C LEU A 182 2.89 -1.79 -0.12
N LEU A 183 3.47 -2.36 0.93
CA LEU A 183 3.56 -1.71 2.24
C LEU A 183 4.44 -0.44 2.27
N LEU A 184 5.31 -0.26 1.27
CA LEU A 184 6.15 0.93 1.11
C LEU A 184 5.46 2.04 0.30
N LEU A 185 4.28 1.79 -0.28
CA LEU A 185 3.53 2.81 -1.00
C LEU A 185 2.98 3.88 -0.06
N PRO A 186 2.79 5.12 -0.55
CA PRO A 186 1.96 6.11 0.15
C PRO A 186 0.58 5.54 0.48
N VAL A 187 0.00 5.94 1.61
CA VAL A 187 -1.26 5.39 2.12
C VAL A 187 -2.39 5.52 1.09
N ASP A 188 -2.48 6.66 0.42
CA ASP A 188 -3.54 6.91 -0.57
C ASP A 188 -3.38 6.01 -1.80
N ASN A 189 -2.14 5.82 -2.29
CA ASN A 189 -1.82 4.89 -3.36
C ASN A 189 -2.17 3.45 -2.97
N TYR A 190 -1.77 3.03 -1.77
CA TYR A 190 -2.05 1.69 -1.24
C TYR A 190 -3.56 1.42 -1.16
N CYS A 191 -4.33 2.37 -0.62
CA CYS A 191 -5.78 2.26 -0.52
C CYS A 191 -6.43 2.18 -1.89
N LEU A 192 -6.14 3.12 -2.80
CA LEU A 192 -6.72 3.13 -4.14
C LEU A 192 -6.36 1.85 -4.91
N LEU A 193 -5.10 1.41 -4.83
CA LEU A 193 -4.65 0.17 -5.47
C LEU A 193 -5.38 -1.06 -4.91
N LYS A 194 -5.64 -1.11 -3.60
CA LYS A 194 -6.44 -2.18 -2.98
C LYS A 194 -7.82 -2.28 -3.60
N TYR A 195 -8.56 -1.19 -3.62
CA TYR A 195 -9.90 -1.17 -4.20
C TYR A 195 -9.91 -1.50 -5.68
N LEU A 196 -8.94 -0.97 -6.43
CA LEU A 196 -8.79 -1.27 -7.84
C LEU A 196 -8.50 -2.76 -8.09
N LEU A 197 -7.52 -3.35 -7.39
CA LEU A 197 -7.16 -4.76 -7.59
C LEU A 197 -8.28 -5.70 -7.16
N LEU A 198 -9.03 -5.37 -6.09
CA LEU A 198 -10.21 -6.14 -5.70
C LEU A 198 -11.31 -6.09 -6.77
N LEU A 199 -11.59 -4.91 -7.34
CA LEU A 199 -12.52 -4.77 -8.46
C LEU A 199 -12.07 -5.59 -9.68
N LEU A 200 -10.80 -5.51 -10.06
CA LEU A 200 -10.27 -6.27 -11.20
C LEU A 200 -10.31 -7.78 -10.94
N ASN A 201 -10.09 -8.21 -9.69
CA ASN A 201 -10.26 -9.60 -9.28
C ASN A 201 -11.71 -10.06 -9.39
N GLN A 202 -12.68 -9.26 -8.93
CA GLN A 202 -14.10 -9.57 -9.10
C GLN A 202 -14.49 -9.70 -10.59
N ILE A 203 -13.98 -8.81 -11.44
CA ILE A 203 -14.24 -8.84 -12.88
C ILE A 203 -13.67 -10.12 -13.50
N GLN A 204 -12.42 -10.51 -13.21
CA GLN A 204 -11.90 -11.75 -13.80
C GLN A 204 -12.65 -13.01 -13.33
N ASN A 205 -13.24 -12.99 -12.12
CA ASN A 205 -14.05 -14.11 -11.64
C ASN A 205 -15.34 -14.28 -12.46
N CYS A 206 -15.78 -13.23 -13.17
CA CYS A 206 -16.90 -13.25 -14.11
C CYS A 206 -16.47 -13.38 -15.58
N GLN A 207 -15.23 -13.82 -15.86
CA GLN A 207 -14.66 -13.89 -17.21
C GLN A 207 -15.49 -14.67 -18.23
N GLU A 208 -16.27 -15.66 -17.79
CA GLU A 208 -17.15 -16.42 -18.67
C GLU A 208 -18.22 -15.54 -19.34
N GLN A 209 -18.71 -14.53 -18.63
CA GLN A 209 -19.72 -13.59 -19.12
C GLN A 209 -19.07 -12.36 -19.74
N ASN A 210 -18.15 -11.72 -19.01
CA ASN A 210 -17.58 -10.45 -19.46
C ASN A 210 -16.43 -10.59 -20.49
N LYS A 211 -15.88 -11.80 -20.67
CA LYS A 211 -14.75 -12.12 -21.58
C LYS A 211 -13.42 -11.44 -21.23
N MET A 212 -13.24 -11.05 -19.97
CA MET A 212 -12.04 -10.38 -19.47
C MET A 212 -11.30 -11.28 -18.47
N THR A 213 -10.21 -11.90 -18.93
CA THR A 213 -9.26 -12.64 -18.08
C THR A 213 -8.37 -11.67 -17.30
N SER A 214 -7.68 -12.15 -16.27
CA SER A 214 -6.68 -11.33 -15.55
C SER A 214 -5.54 -10.85 -16.46
N GLU A 215 -5.12 -11.64 -17.45
CA GLU A 215 -4.12 -11.24 -18.45
C GLU A 215 -4.60 -10.11 -19.37
N ASN A 216 -5.88 -10.18 -19.80
CA ASN A 216 -6.49 -9.12 -20.62
C ASN A 216 -6.59 -7.82 -19.83
N LEU A 217 -7.03 -7.89 -18.57
CA LEU A 217 -7.09 -6.74 -17.68
C LEU A 217 -5.68 -6.18 -17.40
N ALA A 218 -4.70 -7.05 -17.12
CA ALA A 218 -3.32 -6.65 -16.87
C ALA A 218 -2.71 -5.90 -18.04
N THR A 219 -2.95 -6.36 -19.27
CA THR A 219 -2.51 -5.68 -20.50
C THR A 219 -3.09 -4.26 -20.60
N LEU A 220 -4.37 -4.07 -20.26
CA LEU A 220 -5.02 -2.76 -20.30
C LEU A 220 -4.56 -1.83 -19.17
N PHE A 221 -4.20 -2.37 -18.00
CA PHE A 221 -3.87 -1.58 -16.81
C PHE A 221 -2.38 -1.38 -16.57
N ALA A 222 -1.50 -2.23 -17.10
CA ALA A 222 -0.04 -2.07 -17.03
C ALA A 222 0.45 -0.65 -17.37
N PRO A 223 0.04 -0.01 -18.49
CA PRO A 223 0.53 1.33 -18.81
C PRO A 223 0.07 2.40 -17.81
N HIS A 224 -1.01 2.14 -17.07
CA HIS A 224 -1.60 3.10 -16.14
C HIS A 224 -1.10 2.93 -14.70
N ILE A 225 -0.81 1.69 -14.28
CA ILE A 225 -0.48 1.36 -12.89
C ILE A 225 1.02 1.33 -12.61
N ILE A 226 1.85 0.84 -13.54
CA ILE A 226 3.28 0.54 -13.28
C ILE A 226 4.25 1.30 -14.20
N CYS A 227 3.84 1.72 -15.39
CA CYS A 227 4.75 2.35 -16.36
C CYS A 227 5.29 3.71 -15.87
N PRO A 228 6.62 3.89 -15.77
CA PRO A 228 7.23 5.18 -15.49
C PRO A 228 6.89 6.21 -16.58
N ARG A 229 6.60 7.46 -16.20
CA ARG A 229 6.11 8.51 -17.10
C ARG A 229 7.14 8.99 -18.12
N LYS A 230 8.44 8.81 -17.82
CA LYS A 230 9.56 9.23 -18.67
C LYS A 230 10.18 8.10 -19.50
N MET A 231 9.58 6.90 -19.48
CA MET A 231 10.09 5.75 -20.23
C MET A 231 10.03 5.99 -21.74
N THR A 232 11.03 5.54 -22.51
CA THR A 232 10.99 5.68 -23.98
C THR A 232 10.00 4.68 -24.60
N PRO A 233 9.46 4.94 -25.81
CA PRO A 233 8.60 3.98 -26.50
C PRO A 233 9.27 2.63 -26.77
N GLU A 234 10.58 2.63 -27.04
CA GLU A 234 11.38 1.42 -27.25
C GLU A 234 11.48 0.59 -25.96
N ASP A 235 11.84 1.23 -24.85
CA ASP A 235 11.96 0.55 -23.55
C ASP A 235 10.59 0.04 -23.07
N LEU A 236 9.53 0.82 -23.30
CA LEU A 236 8.15 0.44 -22.99
C LEU A 236 7.81 -0.87 -23.69
N LYS A 237 8.06 -0.98 -25.00
CA LYS A 237 7.78 -2.23 -25.75
C LYS A 237 8.55 -3.43 -25.19
N GLN A 238 9.82 -3.25 -24.82
CA GLN A 238 10.65 -4.33 -24.29
C GLN A 238 10.25 -4.78 -22.88
N SER A 239 9.80 -3.85 -22.04
CA SER A 239 9.43 -4.10 -20.65
C SER A 239 7.95 -4.42 -20.45
N PHE A 240 7.09 -4.12 -21.44
CA PHE A 240 5.65 -4.34 -21.35
C PHE A 240 5.25 -5.76 -20.94
N PRO A 241 5.85 -6.84 -21.47
CA PRO A 241 5.51 -8.19 -21.03
C PRO A 241 5.76 -8.40 -19.53
N ARG A 242 6.86 -7.83 -18.98
CA ARG A 242 7.18 -7.90 -17.55
C ARG A 242 6.16 -7.12 -16.73
N MET A 243 5.82 -5.91 -17.17
CA MET A 243 4.77 -5.09 -16.54
C MET A 243 3.42 -5.80 -16.51
N ALA A 244 2.98 -6.37 -17.64
CA ALA A 244 1.74 -7.14 -17.71
C ALA A 244 1.79 -8.34 -16.76
N LYS A 245 2.90 -9.09 -16.72
CA LYS A 245 3.09 -10.23 -15.79
C LYS A 245 2.99 -9.80 -14.32
N CYS A 246 3.57 -8.65 -13.95
CA CYS A 246 3.41 -8.06 -12.62
C CYS A 246 1.93 -7.80 -12.29
N ILE A 247 1.21 -7.10 -13.18
CA ILE A 247 -0.20 -6.76 -12.93
C ILE A 247 -1.08 -8.02 -12.89
N THR A 248 -0.81 -9.03 -13.71
CA THR A 248 -1.50 -10.32 -13.65
C THR A 248 -1.33 -10.99 -12.28
N LEU A 249 -0.09 -11.02 -11.76
CA LEU A 249 0.18 -11.55 -10.40
C LEU A 249 -0.60 -10.79 -9.34
N LEU A 250 -0.67 -9.45 -9.47
CA LEU A 250 -1.43 -8.59 -8.55
C LEU A 250 -2.94 -8.87 -8.59
N ILE A 251 -3.53 -8.97 -9.79
CA ILE A 251 -4.97 -9.22 -9.96
C ILE A 251 -5.33 -10.62 -9.44
N ASN A 252 -4.54 -11.64 -9.76
CA ASN A 252 -4.81 -13.02 -9.35
C ASN A 252 -4.78 -13.21 -7.83
N ASN A 253 -3.97 -12.42 -7.11
CA ASN A 253 -3.76 -12.55 -5.67
C ASN A 253 -4.31 -11.37 -4.86
N ALA A 254 -5.19 -10.56 -5.45
CA ALA A 254 -5.66 -9.31 -4.86
C ALA A 254 -6.21 -9.45 -3.43
N THR A 255 -6.87 -10.57 -3.11
CA THR A 255 -7.47 -10.82 -1.79
C THR A 255 -6.44 -11.05 -0.69
N SER A 256 -5.29 -11.67 -1.00
CA SER A 256 -4.27 -12.05 -0.01
C SER A 256 -3.07 -11.08 0.03
N LEU A 257 -2.94 -10.18 -0.95
CA LEU A 257 -1.80 -9.27 -1.08
C LEU A 257 -1.76 -8.13 -0.05
N PHE A 258 -2.89 -7.77 0.54
CA PHE A 258 -2.97 -6.67 1.50
C PHE A 258 -2.76 -7.11 2.95
N GLU A 259 -2.44 -8.39 3.15
CA GLU A 259 -2.00 -8.92 4.43
C GLU A 259 -0.48 -8.88 4.56
N PRO A 260 0.05 -8.34 5.67
CA PRO A 260 1.47 -8.15 5.85
C PRO A 260 2.16 -9.50 6.08
N PRO A 261 3.38 -9.72 5.57
CA PRO A 261 4.13 -10.95 5.82
C PRO A 261 4.31 -11.20 7.31
N LYS A 262 4.14 -12.46 7.75
CA LYS A 262 4.16 -12.84 9.18
C LYS A 262 5.49 -12.49 9.84
N GLU A 263 6.58 -12.67 9.12
CA GLU A 263 7.95 -12.40 9.60
C GLU A 263 8.18 -10.91 9.84
N LEU A 264 7.68 -10.05 8.95
CA LEU A 264 7.71 -8.60 9.16
C LEU A 264 6.90 -8.22 10.41
N VAL A 265 5.71 -8.79 10.57
CA VAL A 265 4.87 -8.53 11.74
C VAL A 265 5.60 -8.93 13.03
N GLN A 266 6.27 -10.09 13.04
CA GLN A 266 7.06 -10.53 14.20
C GLN A 266 8.19 -9.56 14.52
N ASP A 267 8.93 -9.10 13.51
CA ASP A 267 10.06 -8.18 13.67
C ASP A 267 9.61 -6.81 14.19
N VAL A 268 8.48 -6.31 13.67
CA VAL A 268 7.83 -5.10 14.17
C VAL A 268 7.36 -5.26 15.62
N LEU A 269 6.76 -6.39 15.97
CA LEU A 269 6.32 -6.64 17.34
C LEU A 269 7.49 -6.72 18.33
N ILE A 270 8.60 -7.33 17.93
CA ILE A 270 9.83 -7.38 18.74
C ILE A 270 10.34 -5.96 18.97
N TYR A 271 10.48 -5.16 17.91
CA TYR A 271 10.93 -3.77 18.02
C TYR A 271 10.01 -2.92 18.92
N LEU A 272 8.69 -3.01 18.73
CA LEU A 272 7.73 -2.27 19.55
C LEU A 272 7.78 -2.69 21.03
N LYS A 273 8.07 -3.97 21.32
CA LYS A 273 8.27 -4.44 22.70
C LYS A 273 9.55 -3.84 23.28
N GLU A 274 10.67 -3.88 22.56
CA GLU A 274 11.95 -3.31 23.01
C GLU A 274 11.81 -1.82 23.34
N MET A 275 11.14 -1.04 22.49
CA MET A 275 10.90 0.40 22.72
C MET A 275 9.96 0.69 23.91
N LYS A 276 9.05 -0.22 24.24
CA LYS A 276 8.22 -0.14 25.46
C LYS A 276 9.08 -0.39 26.72
N TYR A 277 9.98 -1.38 26.68
CA TYR A 277 10.90 -1.65 27.79
C TYR A 277 11.91 -0.52 28.01
N GLU A 278 12.33 0.17 26.95
CA GLU A 278 13.20 1.34 27.02
C GLU A 278 12.48 2.63 27.47
N GLY A 279 11.17 2.56 27.77
CA GLY A 279 10.39 3.69 28.30
C GLY A 279 10.05 4.79 27.28
N ILE A 280 10.28 4.54 25.99
CA ILE A 280 10.11 5.52 24.90
C ILE A 280 8.65 5.54 24.40
N LEU A 281 7.96 4.39 24.43
CA LEU A 281 6.51 4.30 24.23
C LEU A 281 5.79 4.36 25.58
N GLN A 282 5.31 5.54 26.00
CA GLN A 282 4.42 5.65 27.15
C GLN A 282 3.10 4.92 26.85
N SER A 283 2.73 4.00 27.73
CA SER A 283 1.48 3.24 27.69
C SER A 283 0.27 4.18 27.71
N SER A 284 -0.48 4.23 26.62
CA SER A 284 -1.88 4.68 26.61
C SER A 284 -2.83 3.66 27.26
N ASP A 285 -2.31 2.61 27.90
CA ASP A 285 -3.07 1.49 28.45
C ASP A 285 -3.15 1.57 30.00
N LYS A 286 -3.40 2.76 30.56
CA LYS A 286 -3.59 2.96 32.01
C LYS A 286 -4.89 3.70 32.39
N GLU A 287 -5.91 3.70 31.55
CA GLU A 287 -7.22 4.30 31.89
C GLU A 287 -8.38 3.28 32.03
N LEU A 288 -8.10 1.99 32.29
CA LEU A 288 -9.19 1.01 32.51
C LEU A 288 -9.10 0.16 33.78
N GLN A 289 -8.25 0.50 34.76
CA GLN A 289 -8.22 -0.22 36.06
C GLN A 289 -7.93 0.66 37.29
N GLU A 290 -8.23 1.96 37.27
CA GLU A 290 -8.15 2.81 38.48
C GLU A 290 -9.51 3.37 38.94
N GLU A 291 -10.63 2.86 38.42
CA GLU A 291 -11.97 3.32 38.83
C GLU A 291 -12.63 2.48 39.95
N ASN A 292 -11.93 1.52 40.56
CA ASN A 292 -12.55 0.62 41.56
C ASN A 292 -11.88 0.53 42.93
N ASN A 293 -10.98 1.44 43.31
CA ASN A 293 -10.50 1.51 44.70
C ASN A 293 -10.18 2.95 45.11
N GLU A 294 -11.18 3.82 45.11
CA GLU A 294 -11.11 5.09 45.81
C GLU A 294 -12.15 5.14 46.94
N VAL A 295 -11.91 4.33 47.98
CA VAL A 295 -12.45 4.58 49.32
C VAL A 295 -11.35 4.33 50.34
N ARG A 296 -11.06 5.36 51.17
CA ARG A 296 -10.13 5.41 52.33
C ARG A 296 -8.64 5.42 51.96
N THR A 297 -7.81 6.40 52.32
CA THR A 297 -7.82 7.39 53.42
C THR A 297 -6.88 8.55 53.12
N GLU A 298 -7.22 9.72 53.63
CA GLU A 298 -6.39 10.93 53.63
C GLU A 298 -5.05 10.80 54.39
N LYS A 299 -4.16 11.77 54.08
CA LYS A 299 -2.97 12.26 54.83
C LYS A 299 -1.66 11.53 54.53
N VAL A 300 -0.76 12.20 53.80
CA VAL A 300 0.34 13.03 54.34
C VAL A 300 1.03 13.77 53.17
N LYS A 301 1.09 15.10 53.25
CA LYS A 301 1.99 15.93 52.45
C LYS A 301 3.42 15.80 52.99
N LYS A 302 4.41 15.60 52.12
CA LYS A 302 5.77 16.20 52.27
C LYS A 302 6.58 16.14 50.97
N HIS A 303 6.78 17.32 50.38
CA HIS A 303 8.04 17.87 49.89
C HIS A 303 9.08 16.90 49.27
N VAL A 304 9.31 17.00 47.95
CA VAL A 304 10.64 17.33 47.38
C VAL A 304 10.45 18.16 46.12
N ARG A 305 11.06 19.35 46.12
CA ARG A 305 11.30 20.19 44.95
C ARG A 305 12.38 19.55 44.07
N SER A 306 12.16 19.49 42.76
CA SER A 306 13.21 19.91 41.81
C SER A 306 12.61 20.28 40.46
N ARG A 307 13.05 21.45 40.00
CA ARG A 307 12.78 22.10 38.72
C ARG A 307 13.44 21.30 37.60
N SER A 308 12.82 21.22 36.42
CA SER A 308 13.55 21.40 35.14
C SER A 308 12.59 21.38 33.93
N VAL A 309 12.50 22.52 33.24
CA VAL A 309 12.37 22.76 31.78
C VAL A 309 11.22 22.09 30.96
N GLY A 310 10.46 21.13 31.46
CA GLY A 310 9.42 20.41 30.68
C GLY A 310 8.15 21.19 30.33
N ASN A 311 7.88 22.33 30.98
CA ASN A 311 6.59 23.04 30.83
C ASN A 311 6.52 24.04 29.67
N ALA A 312 7.62 24.29 28.96
CA ALA A 312 7.63 25.12 27.75
C ALA A 312 7.28 24.29 26.50
N ILE A 313 7.82 23.08 26.39
CA ILE A 313 7.58 22.16 25.26
C ILE A 313 6.14 21.63 25.29
N LYS A 314 5.60 21.31 26.49
CA LYS A 314 4.21 20.86 26.68
C LYS A 314 3.19 21.90 26.20
N ARG A 315 3.45 23.20 26.39
CA ARG A 315 2.56 24.27 25.93
C ARG A 315 2.66 24.55 24.43
N HIS A 316 3.79 24.25 23.80
CA HIS A 316 3.96 24.41 22.35
C HIS A 316 3.34 23.25 21.55
N LEU A 317 3.34 22.03 22.10
CA LEU A 317 2.73 20.84 21.51
C LEU A 317 1.19 20.83 21.60
N LEU A 318 0.62 21.40 22.67
CA LEU A 318 -0.84 21.50 22.84
C LEU A 318 -1.53 22.56 21.97
N LYS A 319 -0.78 23.46 21.30
CA LYS A 319 -1.35 24.43 20.36
C LYS A 319 -1.53 23.88 18.94
N ASN A 320 -0.90 22.76 18.59
CA ASN A 320 -1.02 22.11 17.28
C ASN A 320 -2.04 20.94 17.25
N SER A 321 -2.66 20.59 18.37
CA SER A 321 -3.60 19.45 18.46
C SER A 321 -5.02 19.77 18.02
N HIS A 322 -5.42 21.05 17.95
CA HIS A 322 -6.79 21.44 17.62
C HIS A 322 -7.08 21.64 16.13
N LYS A 323 -6.07 21.55 15.24
CA LYS A 323 -6.27 21.60 13.78
C LYS A 323 -6.08 20.24 13.07
N LYS A 324 -5.56 19.24 13.79
CA LYS A 324 -5.31 17.86 13.29
C LYS A 324 -6.40 16.86 13.68
N LYS A 325 -7.31 17.22 14.59
CA LYS A 325 -8.33 16.31 15.10
C LYS A 325 -9.44 16.06 14.08
N ASP A 326 -9.83 17.09 13.33
CA ASP A 326 -10.89 17.01 12.32
C ASP A 326 -10.46 16.22 11.06
N GLU A 327 -9.16 16.24 10.71
CA GLU A 327 -8.59 15.46 9.60
C GLU A 327 -8.37 13.98 9.97
N LEU A 328 -8.28 13.67 11.26
CA LEU A 328 -8.04 12.31 11.80
C LEU A 328 -9.34 11.51 12.01
N ASP A 329 -10.44 12.15 12.38
CA ASP A 329 -11.76 11.50 12.47
C ASP A 329 -12.27 11.06 11.08
N TYR A 330 -11.90 11.78 10.02
CA TYR A 330 -12.19 11.42 8.63
C TYR A 330 -11.50 10.11 8.18
N ARG A 331 -10.26 9.89 8.62
CA ARG A 331 -9.46 8.70 8.26
C ARG A 331 -9.99 7.43 8.91
N HIS A 332 -10.62 7.54 10.08
CA HIS A 332 -11.29 6.42 10.74
C HIS A 332 -12.62 6.08 10.05
N SER A 333 -13.43 7.08 9.67
CA SER A 333 -14.72 6.87 9.00
C SER A 333 -14.61 6.17 7.64
N ALA A 334 -13.63 6.56 6.79
CA ALA A 334 -13.40 5.92 5.49
C ALA A 334 -12.92 4.46 5.62
N TYR A 335 -12.15 4.15 6.67
CA TYR A 335 -11.65 2.80 6.94
C TYR A 335 -12.70 1.89 7.57
N ASP A 336 -13.56 2.43 8.44
CA ASP A 336 -14.67 1.68 9.04
C ASP A 336 -15.78 1.40 8.02
N MET A 337 -16.04 2.32 7.07
CA MET A 337 -16.85 2.03 5.89
C MET A 337 -16.24 0.91 5.05
N ALA A 338 -14.92 0.95 4.79
CA ALA A 338 -14.21 -0.11 4.07
C ALA A 338 -14.34 -1.51 4.71
N LEU A 339 -14.24 -1.56 6.04
CA LEU A 339 -14.39 -2.78 6.84
C LEU A 339 -15.83 -3.30 6.86
N SER A 340 -16.84 -2.41 6.88
CA SER A 340 -18.26 -2.78 6.83
C SER A 340 -18.67 -3.39 5.47
N VAL A 341 -18.13 -2.87 4.37
CA VAL A 341 -18.39 -3.38 3.02
C VAL A 341 -17.65 -4.71 2.79
N SER A 342 -16.42 -4.83 3.28
CA SER A 342 -15.64 -6.09 3.21
C SER A 342 -16.36 -7.24 3.93
N LYS A 343 -16.95 -6.99 5.12
CA LYS A 343 -17.78 -7.97 5.82
C LYS A 343 -19.04 -8.37 5.05
N SER A 344 -19.63 -7.44 4.29
CA SER A 344 -20.83 -7.70 3.48
C SER A 344 -20.51 -8.58 2.26
N ILE A 345 -19.30 -8.47 1.69
CA ILE A 345 -18.82 -9.30 0.58
C ILE A 345 -18.40 -10.71 1.05
N GLU A 346 -17.86 -10.84 2.27
CA GLU A 346 -17.52 -12.16 2.83
C GLU A 346 -18.77 -12.99 3.17
N THR A 347 -19.87 -12.35 3.58
CA THR A 347 -21.11 -13.06 3.92
C THR A 347 -21.83 -13.68 2.71
N THR A 348 -21.54 -13.24 1.49
CA THR A 348 -22.12 -13.81 0.26
C THR A 348 -21.28 -14.95 -0.34
N SER A 349 -20.08 -15.24 0.18
CA SER A 349 -19.13 -16.19 -0.45
C SER A 349 -18.87 -17.52 0.30
N PHE A 350 -19.56 -17.84 1.39
CA PHE A 350 -19.30 -19.10 2.12
C PHE A 350 -20.43 -20.12 2.03
N LYS A 351 -20.35 -21.00 1.01
CA LYS A 351 -20.83 -22.39 1.05
C LYS A 351 -20.10 -23.25 0.00
N SER A 352 -18.90 -23.75 0.33
CA SER A 352 -18.46 -25.09 -0.12
C SER A 352 -17.24 -25.62 0.67
N LYS A 353 -17.48 -26.81 1.24
CA LYS A 353 -16.68 -27.85 1.93
C LYS A 353 -15.20 -27.94 1.48
N SER A 354 -14.20 -27.93 2.38
CA SER A 354 -13.69 -29.01 3.28
C SER A 354 -13.05 -30.21 2.56
N TYR A 355 -11.72 -30.39 2.68
CA TYR A 355 -11.04 -31.65 3.02
C TYR A 355 -9.67 -31.40 3.68
N ASP A 356 -9.24 -32.42 4.41
CA ASP A 356 -8.35 -32.46 5.58
C ASP A 356 -6.83 -32.30 5.39
N ALA A 357 -6.24 -32.01 6.55
CA ALA A 357 -4.85 -32.02 6.98
C ALA A 357 -3.98 -33.20 6.52
N LEU A 358 -2.68 -32.93 6.36
CA LEU A 358 -1.59 -33.79 6.85
C LEU A 358 -0.37 -32.94 7.26
N ASP A 359 -0.01 -33.07 8.54
CA ASP A 359 1.20 -32.56 9.18
C ASP A 359 2.48 -33.20 8.62
N LEU A 360 3.55 -32.42 8.51
CA LEU A 360 4.94 -32.90 8.55
C LEU A 360 5.85 -31.79 9.07
N GLU A 361 6.29 -31.96 10.33
CA GLU A 361 7.37 -31.20 10.96
C GLU A 361 8.71 -31.45 10.24
N VAL A 362 9.43 -30.38 9.87
CA VAL A 362 10.89 -30.41 9.76
C VAL A 362 11.45 -29.11 10.35
N LYS A 363 12.17 -29.27 11.48
CA LYS A 363 13.01 -28.26 12.11
C LYS A 363 14.32 -28.13 11.34
N GLU A 364 14.61 -26.93 10.83
CA GLU A 364 16.00 -26.43 10.72
C GLU A 364 16.05 -24.92 11.02
N PRO A 365 17.06 -24.45 11.77
CA PRO A 365 17.20 -23.03 12.11
C PRO A 365 17.64 -22.22 10.90
N SER A 366 16.78 -21.30 10.46
CA SER A 366 17.06 -20.39 9.34
C SER A 366 18.29 -19.51 9.59
N LYS A 367 19.20 -19.47 8.60
CA LYS A 367 20.35 -18.54 8.50
C LYS A 367 19.99 -17.06 8.74
N PHE A 368 18.70 -16.72 8.65
CA PHE A 368 18.12 -15.42 8.99
C PHE A 368 18.32 -15.03 10.46
N ALA A 369 18.35 -16.00 11.39
CA ALA A 369 18.52 -15.74 12.83
C ALA A 369 19.95 -15.32 13.20
N GLU A 370 20.97 -15.70 12.40
CA GLU A 370 22.36 -15.33 12.64
C GLU A 370 22.68 -13.92 12.11
N ILE A 371 22.08 -13.53 10.99
CA ILE A 371 22.27 -12.20 10.40
C ILE A 371 21.50 -11.13 11.19
N LYS A 372 20.33 -11.46 11.75
CA LYS A 372 19.60 -10.56 12.66
C LYS A 372 20.40 -10.21 13.92
N LYS A 373 21.25 -11.13 14.41
CA LYS A 373 22.14 -10.90 15.56
C LYS A 373 23.35 -10.03 15.23
N SER A 374 23.84 -10.01 13.98
CA SER A 374 24.95 -9.14 13.58
C SER A 374 24.49 -7.68 13.39
N PHE A 375 23.28 -7.46 12.86
CA PHE A 375 22.73 -6.11 12.65
C PHE A 375 22.38 -5.40 13.97
N LEU A 376 21.82 -6.13 14.94
CA LEU A 376 21.55 -5.61 16.30
C LEU A 376 22.82 -5.32 17.11
N ARG A 377 23.97 -5.91 16.74
CA ARG A 377 25.27 -5.65 17.40
C ARG A 377 25.99 -4.41 16.85
N SER A 378 25.69 -3.96 15.63
CA SER A 378 26.32 -2.75 15.05
C SER A 378 25.73 -1.44 15.55
N SER A 379 24.55 -1.44 16.20
CA SER A 379 23.93 -0.22 16.74
C SER A 379 24.35 0.14 18.18
N ARG A 380 25.31 -0.58 18.77
CA ARG A 380 25.89 -0.26 20.09
C ARG A 380 27.39 0.01 19.99
N LYS A 381 27.79 1.18 19.47
CA LYS A 381 29.13 1.75 19.73
C LYS A 381 29.16 3.25 19.39
N LYS A 382 29.01 4.08 20.42
CA LYS A 382 29.86 5.26 20.74
C LYS A 382 29.21 6.08 21.85
N VAL A 383 29.69 5.91 23.09
CA VAL A 383 29.67 6.95 24.11
C VAL A 383 31.14 7.17 24.51
N PRO A 384 31.73 8.35 24.28
CA PRO A 384 33.08 8.66 24.75
C PRO A 384 33.06 8.88 26.27
N LYS A 385 33.99 8.25 26.99
CA LYS A 385 34.26 8.56 28.40
C LYS A 385 34.99 9.91 28.48
N LEU A 386 34.42 10.87 29.21
CA LEU A 386 35.11 12.09 29.63
C LEU A 386 36.27 11.74 30.58
N GLY A 387 37.42 12.38 30.36
CA GLY A 387 38.59 12.33 31.23
C GLY A 387 38.34 12.96 32.60
N LYS A 388 39.09 12.49 33.60
CA LYS A 388 39.27 13.18 34.88
C LYS A 388 40.48 14.12 34.77
N PRO A 389 40.45 15.29 35.44
CA PRO A 389 41.59 16.20 35.47
C PRO A 389 42.62 15.77 36.51
N ASP A 390 43.86 16.21 36.28
CA ASP A 390 45.03 16.06 37.13
C ASP A 390 44.82 16.64 38.54
N GLY A 391 45.43 15.96 39.52
CA GLY A 391 45.48 16.31 40.93
C GLY A 391 46.14 15.21 41.75
#